data_AF-A0A3D5ZEC4-F1
#
_entry.id   AF-A0A3D5ZEC4-F1
#
_cell.length_a   1.000
_cell.length_b   1.000
_cell.length_c   1.000
_cell.angle_alpha   90.00
_cell.angle_beta   90.00
_cell.angle_gamma   90.00
#
_symmetry.space_group_name_H-M   'P 1'
#
loop_
_entity.id
_entity.type
_entity.pdbx_description
1 polymer ?
#
loop_
_entity_poly.entity_id
_entity_poly.type
_entity_poly.pdbx_seq_one_letter_code
_entity_poly.pdbx_strand_id
1 'polypeptide(L)' 'KDELNEMYINLHQQGLGGFANNGYWSSTENDLNDPGFHAEKQGFLDDGYQHLNVKFSANAVRAVRAF' A
#
# COMPACT_ATOMS: atom_id res chain seq x y z
N LYS A 1 2.65 -4.88 4.48
CA LYS A 1 1.18 -5.05 4.55
C LYS A 1 0.60 -4.35 5.78
N ASP A 2 1.09 -4.67 6.98
CA ASP A 2 0.51 -4.16 8.23
C ASP A 2 0.76 -2.66 8.45
N GLU A 3 1.96 -2.18 8.13
CA GLU A 3 2.34 -0.77 8.35
C GLU A 3 1.50 0.22 7.50
N LEU A 4 1.24 -0.12 6.23
CA LEU A 4 0.38 0.71 5.36
C LEU A 4 -1.06 0.75 5.88
N ASN A 5 -1.54 -0.36 6.45
CA ASN A 5 -2.89 -0.45 6.98
C ASN A 5 -3.02 0.38 8.27
N GLU A 6 -2.03 0.30 9.16
CA GLU A 6 -1.97 1.16 10.35
C GLU A 6 -1.89 2.64 9.96
N MET A 7 -1.17 3.00 8.90
CA MET A 7 -1.14 4.37 8.38
C MET A 7 -2.49 4.79 7.77
N TYR A 8 -3.19 3.88 7.09
CA TYR A 8 -4.53 4.15 6.57
C TYR A 8 -5.52 4.44 7.70
N ILE A 9 -5.60 3.56 8.70
CA ILE A 9 -6.55 3.66 9.83
C ILE A 9 -6.21 4.84 10.76
N ASN A 10 -4.95 4.95 11.19
CA ASN A 10 -4.59 5.91 12.23
C ASN A 10 -4.28 7.31 11.67
N LEU A 11 -3.95 7.44 10.38
CA LEU A 11 -3.57 8.73 9.80
C LEU A 11 -4.52 9.17 8.68
N HIS A 12 -4.63 8.38 7.60
CA HIS A 12 -5.39 8.81 6.42
C HIS A 12 -6.88 8.99 6.72
N GLN A 13 -7.51 8.05 7.41
CA GLN A 13 -8.93 8.15 7.81
C GLN A 13 -9.20 9.34 8.75
N GLN A 14 -8.19 9.84 9.44
CA GLN A 14 -8.26 11.03 10.30
C GLN A 14 -7.92 12.33 9.56
N GLY A 15 -7.63 12.26 8.25
CA GLY A 15 -7.20 13.41 7.44
C GLY A 15 -5.77 13.88 7.73
N LEU A 16 -4.96 13.06 8.40
CA LEU A 16 -3.57 13.37 8.77
C LEU A 16 -2.58 12.82 7.75
N GLY A 17 -1.37 13.37 7.71
CA GLY A 17 -0.23 12.80 6.96
C GLY A 17 -0.13 13.14 5.47
N GLY A 18 -1.12 13.84 4.90
CA GLY A 18 -1.05 14.37 3.52
C GLY A 18 -0.93 13.26 2.47
N PHE A 19 -1.74 12.22 2.61
CA PHE A 19 -1.79 11.12 1.65
C PHE A 19 -2.50 11.57 0.38
N ALA A 20 -1.97 11.15 -0.76
CA ALA A 20 -2.68 11.24 -2.02
C ALA A 20 -3.77 10.16 -2.06
N ASN A 21 -4.90 10.46 -2.70
CA ASN A 21 -5.91 9.46 -3.01
C ASN A 21 -5.36 8.59 -4.15
N ASN A 22 -4.51 7.61 -3.82
CA ASN A 22 -3.87 6.69 -4.77
C ASN A 22 -3.49 5.37 -4.07
N GLY A 23 -3.02 4.38 -4.84
CA GLY A 23 -2.38 3.18 -4.30
C GLY A 23 -0.96 3.46 -3.79
N TYR A 24 -0.61 2.86 -2.66
CA TYR A 24 0.72 2.90 -2.04
C TYR A 24 1.40 1.54 -2.08
N TRP A 25 2.66 1.52 -2.48
CA TRP A 25 3.49 0.31 -2.55
C TRP A 25 3.84 -0.24 -1.16
N SER A 26 3.70 -1.55 -1.00
CA SER A 26 4.17 -2.32 0.15
C SER A 26 5.48 -3.03 -0.19
N SER A 27 6.38 -3.17 0.78
CA SER A 27 7.57 -4.02 0.66
C SER A 27 7.27 -5.52 0.79
N THR A 28 6.00 -5.88 1.01
CA THR A 28 5.55 -7.28 1.08
C THR A 28 5.51 -7.88 -0.33
N GLU A 29 6.16 -9.03 -0.48
CA GLU A 29 6.10 -9.87 -1.67
C GLU A 29 5.21 -11.09 -1.40
N ASN A 30 4.26 -11.39 -2.28
CA ASN A 30 3.44 -12.60 -2.23
C ASN A 30 3.97 -13.65 -3.19
N ASP A 31 4.37 -14.78 -2.65
CA ASP A 31 4.95 -15.90 -3.39
C ASP A 31 3.84 -16.80 -3.97
N LEU A 32 3.01 -16.22 -4.83
CA LEU A 32 2.12 -17.00 -5.69
C LEU A 32 2.97 -17.53 -6.86
N ASN A 33 2.75 -18.79 -7.27
CA ASN A 33 3.45 -19.50 -8.35
C ASN A 33 3.36 -18.83 -9.75
N ASP A 34 2.99 -17.55 -9.83
CA ASP A 34 2.88 -16.75 -11.03
C ASP A 34 4.08 -15.79 -11.16
N PRO A 35 4.99 -15.98 -12.14
CA PRO A 35 6.32 -15.38 -12.19
C PRO A 35 6.38 -13.84 -12.38
N GLY A 36 5.24 -13.13 -12.45
CA GLY A 36 5.20 -11.68 -12.71
C GLY A 36 4.57 -10.81 -11.64
N PHE A 37 3.96 -11.38 -10.59
CA PHE A 37 2.89 -10.68 -9.86
C PHE A 37 3.06 -10.60 -8.34
N HIS A 38 4.29 -10.60 -7.87
CA HIS A 38 4.52 -10.78 -6.43
C HIS A 38 4.40 -9.51 -5.59
N ALA A 39 4.19 -8.30 -6.16
CA ALA A 39 4.16 -7.07 -5.36
C ALA A 39 2.75 -6.70 -4.86
N GLU A 40 2.66 -6.25 -3.59
CA GLU A 40 1.42 -5.78 -2.96
C GLU A 40 1.33 -4.24 -2.90
N LYS A 41 0.09 -3.71 -2.95
CA LYS A 41 -0.20 -2.30 -2.68
C LYS A 41 -1.47 -2.13 -1.84
N GLN A 42 -1.63 -0.99 -1.17
CA GLN A 42 -2.87 -0.60 -0.50
C GLN A 42 -3.47 0.66 -1.13
N GLY A 43 -4.75 0.62 -1.52
CA GLY A 43 -5.48 1.73 -2.10
C GLY A 43 -6.03 2.68 -1.04
N PHE A 44 -5.78 3.99 -1.18
CA PHE A 44 -6.29 5.04 -0.29
C PHE A 44 -7.39 5.87 -1.00
N LEU A 45 -8.01 5.31 -2.05
CA LEU A 45 -9.00 5.98 -2.88
C LEU A 45 -10.42 5.80 -2.34
N ASP A 46 -10.80 4.58 -1.98
CA ASP A 46 -12.20 4.20 -1.80
C ASP A 46 -12.49 3.50 -0.46
N ASP A 47 -11.62 2.59 0.01
CA ASP A 47 -11.91 1.74 1.18
C ASP A 47 -10.68 1.18 1.93
N GLY A 48 -9.46 1.41 1.46
CA GLY A 48 -8.27 0.76 2.03
C GLY A 48 -7.93 -0.58 1.40
N TYR A 49 -8.58 -0.97 0.30
CA TYR A 49 -8.42 -2.30 -0.31
C TYR A 49 -6.97 -2.58 -0.71
N GLN A 50 -6.52 -3.78 -0.40
CA GLN A 50 -5.17 -4.23 -0.75
C GLN A 50 -5.21 -5.04 -2.04
N HIS A 51 -4.48 -4.56 -3.04
CA HIS A 51 -4.39 -5.21 -4.34
C HIS A 51 -3.11 -6.03 -4.42
N LEU A 52 -3.26 -7.28 -4.86
CA LEU A 52 -2.17 -8.15 -5.26
C LEU A 52 -1.83 -7.89 -6.74
N ASN A 53 -0.64 -8.28 -7.19
CA ASN A 53 -0.32 -8.45 -8.61
C ASN A 53 -0.10 -7.17 -9.43
N VAL A 54 0.73 -6.22 -8.96
CA VAL A 54 0.83 -4.88 -9.57
C VAL A 54 2.20 -4.44 -10.10
N LYS A 55 3.21 -5.31 -10.27
CA LYS A 55 4.59 -4.91 -10.69
C LYS A 55 4.67 -4.04 -11.96
N PHE A 56 3.61 -3.95 -12.77
CA PHE A 56 3.54 -3.10 -13.97
C PHE A 56 2.89 -1.72 -13.75
N SER A 57 2.36 -1.41 -12.57
CA SER A 57 1.65 -0.16 -12.29
C SER A 57 2.50 0.84 -11.51
N ALA A 58 2.49 2.11 -11.92
CA ALA A 58 3.06 3.19 -11.10
C ALA A 58 2.15 3.45 -9.88
N ASN A 59 2.67 3.26 -8.67
CA ASN A 59 1.98 3.58 -7.41
C ASN A 59 2.85 4.50 -6.55
N ALA A 60 2.24 5.20 -5.59
CA ALA A 60 2.95 6.08 -4.67
C ALA A 60 3.81 5.28 -3.68
N VAL A 61 4.91 5.87 -3.20
CA VAL A 61 5.79 5.29 -2.18
C VAL A 61 5.82 6.20 -0.97
N ARG A 62 5.80 5.63 0.24
CA ARG A 62 6.03 6.37 1.49
C ARG A 62 6.85 5.50 2.44
N ALA A 63 7.93 6.08 2.95
CA ALA A 63 8.81 5.39 3.88
C ALA A 63 8.18 5.33 5.29
N VAL A 64 8.34 4.19 5.96
CA VAL A 64 8.00 3.96 7.36
C VAL A 64 9.30 3.97 8.15
N ARG A 65 9.32 4.61 9.32
CA ARG A 65 10.45 4.55 10.25
C ARG A 65 9.95 4.14 11.63
N ALA A 66 10.63 3.21 12.27
CA ALA A 66 10.48 2.91 13.70
C ALA A 66 11.39 3.86 14.51
N PHE A 67 11.00 4.16 15.74
CA PHE A 67 11.75 5.01 16.68
C PHE A 67 12.14 4.22 17.92
#